data_AF-A0A925ZW41-F1
#
_entry.id   AF-A0A925ZW41-F1
#
_cell.length_a   1.000
_cell.length_b   1.000
_cell.length_c   1.000
_cell.angle_alpha   90.00
_cell.angle_beta   90.00
_cell.angle_gamma   90.00
#
_symmetry.space_group_name_H-M   'P 1'
#
loop_
_entity.id
_entity.type
_entity.pdbx_description
1 polymer ?
#
loop_
_entity_poly.entity_id
_entity_poly.type
_entity_poly.pdbx_seq_one_letter_code
_entity_poly.pdbx_strand_id
1 'polypeptide(L)'
;PIKAVCAALAGEDVAPYYSQPGKAELLPAFSRTRGEMLQQVGLALRVWEPEIWVQAFFAQLPANQAILIPDVRFPNEADFIRSRGGLMLRVEGDPLRQRGDGTRDDSHPSEMALDDYPHFAATLRNSGSVAELEQQIRELLGRL
;
A
#
# COMPACT_ATOMS: atom_id res chain seq x y z
N PRO A 1 0.94 -8.80 -9.23
CA PRO A 1 0.30 -10.12 -9.00
C PRO A 1 -1.23 -10.02 -8.83
N ILE A 2 -1.73 -9.40 -7.75
CA ILE A 2 -3.18 -9.41 -7.44
C ILE A 2 -4.08 -8.77 -8.50
N LYS A 3 -3.63 -7.67 -9.12
CA LYS A 3 -4.37 -7.02 -10.22
C LYS A 3 -4.67 -7.96 -11.37
N ALA A 4 -3.67 -8.77 -11.77
CA ALA A 4 -3.83 -9.76 -12.83
C ALA A 4 -4.79 -10.88 -12.42
N VAL A 5 -4.76 -11.31 -11.16
CA VAL A 5 -5.70 -12.31 -10.62
C VAL A 5 -7.13 -11.78 -10.67
N CYS A 6 -7.38 -10.57 -10.15
CA CYS A 6 -8.72 -9.98 -10.17
C CYS A 6 -9.21 -9.73 -11.60
N ALA A 7 -8.36 -9.21 -12.49
CA ALA A 7 -8.69 -9.02 -13.90
C ALA A 7 -9.09 -10.33 -14.59
N ALA A 8 -8.34 -11.41 -14.33
CA ALA A 8 -8.66 -12.74 -14.85
C ALA A 8 -9.99 -13.28 -14.31
N LEU A 9 -10.28 -13.11 -13.02
CA LEU A 9 -11.55 -13.49 -12.40
C LEU A 9 -12.73 -12.68 -12.97
N ALA A 10 -12.51 -11.41 -13.30
CA ALA A 10 -13.49 -10.51 -13.90
C ALA A 10 -13.63 -10.65 -15.42
N GLY A 11 -12.75 -11.42 -16.08
CA GLY A 11 -12.78 -11.63 -17.52
C GLY A 11 -12.46 -10.37 -18.33
N GLU A 12 -11.59 -9.49 -17.82
CA GLU A 12 -11.26 -8.20 -18.43
C GLU A 12 -9.74 -7.92 -18.46
N ASP A 13 -9.36 -6.85 -19.15
CA ASP A 13 -7.96 -6.41 -19.21
C ASP A 13 -7.48 -5.88 -17.85
N VAL A 14 -6.17 -5.99 -17.58
CA VAL A 14 -5.57 -5.58 -16.31
C VAL A 14 -5.33 -4.06 -16.22
N ALA A 15 -5.27 -3.33 -17.34
CA ALA A 15 -4.96 -1.92 -17.40
C ALA A 15 -5.84 -1.02 -16.49
N PRO A 16 -7.18 -1.22 -16.41
CA PRO A 16 -8.04 -0.42 -15.53
C PRO A 16 -7.65 -0.49 -14.05
N TYR A 17 -7.05 -1.59 -13.58
CA TYR A 17 -6.63 -1.77 -12.19
C TYR A 17 -5.42 -0.90 -11.79
N TYR A 18 -4.78 -0.23 -12.74
CA TYR A 18 -3.63 0.64 -12.49
C TYR A 18 -4.01 2.12 -12.32
N SER A 19 -5.21 2.54 -12.74
CA SER A 19 -5.68 3.93 -12.60
C SER A 19 -6.68 4.07 -11.45
N GLN A 20 -6.77 5.27 -10.85
CA GLN A 20 -7.80 5.53 -9.84
C GLN A 20 -9.22 5.48 -10.42
N PRO A 21 -9.51 6.12 -11.58
CA PRO A 21 -10.83 6.01 -12.19
C PRO A 21 -11.23 4.56 -12.50
N GLY A 22 -10.29 3.77 -13.03
CA GLY A 22 -10.57 2.37 -13.35
C GLY A 22 -10.82 1.51 -12.10
N LYS A 23 -10.14 1.81 -10.97
CA LYS A 23 -10.42 1.15 -9.69
C LYS A 23 -11.80 1.48 -9.11
N ALA A 24 -12.30 2.69 -9.37
CA ALA A 24 -13.60 3.16 -8.87
C ALA A 24 -14.80 2.53 -9.60
N GLU A 25 -14.57 1.98 -10.78
CA GLU A 25 -15.62 1.35 -11.58
C GLU A 25 -16.10 0.03 -10.98
N LEU A 26 -17.42 -0.19 -11.09
CA LEU A 26 -18.11 -1.39 -10.62
C LEU A 26 -17.78 -2.59 -11.51
N LEU A 27 -17.54 -3.74 -10.87
CA LEU A 27 -17.56 -5.05 -11.51
C LEU A 27 -18.95 -5.67 -11.31
N PRO A 28 -19.83 -5.68 -12.33
CA PRO A 28 -21.23 -6.09 -12.15
C PRO A 28 -21.37 -7.51 -11.59
N ALA A 29 -20.52 -8.43 -12.06
CA ALA A 29 -20.52 -9.83 -11.63
C ALA A 29 -20.23 -10.03 -10.13
N PHE A 30 -19.55 -9.09 -9.49
CA PHE A 30 -19.17 -9.16 -8.08
C PHE A 30 -19.90 -8.13 -7.20
N SER A 31 -20.68 -7.23 -7.82
CA SER A 31 -21.41 -6.16 -7.14
C SER A 31 -20.52 -5.32 -6.21
N ARG A 32 -19.29 -5.02 -6.66
CA ARG A 32 -18.28 -4.22 -5.96
C ARG A 32 -17.33 -3.56 -6.95
N THR A 33 -16.61 -2.53 -6.53
CA THR A 33 -15.61 -1.87 -7.38
C THR A 33 -14.38 -2.76 -7.57
N ARG A 34 -13.58 -2.48 -8.61
CA ARG A 34 -12.26 -3.13 -8.76
C ARG A 34 -11.38 -2.88 -7.54
N GLY A 35 -11.43 -1.68 -6.95
CA GLY A 35 -10.71 -1.32 -5.73
C GLY A 35 -11.07 -2.21 -4.55
N GLU A 36 -12.37 -2.36 -4.28
CA GLU A 36 -12.89 -3.24 -3.23
C GLU A 36 -12.54 -4.71 -3.48
N MET A 37 -12.62 -5.17 -4.73
CA MET A 37 -12.22 -6.53 -5.09
C MET A 37 -10.74 -6.80 -4.80
N LEU A 38 -9.85 -5.85 -5.10
CA LEU A 38 -8.43 -5.96 -4.76
C LEU A 38 -8.20 -6.06 -3.25
N GLN A 39 -8.93 -5.27 -2.45
CA GLN A 39 -8.83 -5.32 -0.98
C GLN A 39 -9.30 -6.69 -0.45
N GLN A 40 -10.46 -7.17 -0.89
CA GLN A 40 -11.04 -8.44 -0.44
C GLN A 40 -10.20 -9.66 -0.83
N VAL A 41 -9.77 -9.75 -2.09
CA VAL A 41 -8.90 -10.85 -2.54
C VAL A 41 -7.55 -10.79 -1.83
N GLY A 42 -7.02 -9.59 -1.61
CA GLY A 42 -5.75 -9.37 -0.92
C GLY A 42 -5.77 -9.87 0.51
N LEU A 43 -6.86 -9.57 1.22
CA LEU A 43 -7.09 -10.03 2.59
C LEU A 43 -7.33 -11.54 2.64
N ALA A 44 -8.14 -12.10 1.73
CA ALA A 44 -8.42 -13.54 1.69
C ALA A 44 -7.14 -14.37 1.49
N LEU A 45 -6.26 -13.96 0.59
CA LEU A 45 -4.98 -14.62 0.37
C LEU A 45 -4.05 -14.51 1.59
N ARG A 46 -4.11 -13.41 2.33
CA ARG A 46 -3.35 -13.25 3.59
C ARG A 46 -3.89 -14.16 4.70
N VAL A 47 -5.21 -14.37 4.78
CA VAL A 47 -5.78 -15.32 5.75
C VAL A 47 -5.32 -16.74 5.46
N TRP A 48 -5.21 -17.10 4.18
CA TRP A 48 -4.72 -18.41 3.75
C TRP A 48 -3.20 -18.57 3.96
N GLU A 49 -2.41 -17.57 3.58
CA GLU A 49 -0.95 -17.54 3.73
C GLU A 49 -0.52 -16.15 4.26
N PRO A 50 -0.31 -15.99 5.58
CA PRO A 50 -0.06 -14.70 6.23
C PRO A 50 1.13 -13.91 5.68
N GLU A 51 2.13 -14.61 5.15
CA GLU A 51 3.34 -14.02 4.62
C GLU A 51 3.36 -13.90 3.09
N ILE A 52 2.26 -14.23 2.39
CA ILE A 52 2.23 -14.35 0.92
C ILE A 52 2.79 -13.12 0.20
N TRP A 53 2.44 -11.92 0.65
CA TRP A 53 2.88 -10.66 0.05
C TRP A 53 4.34 -10.34 0.35
N VAL A 54 4.79 -10.67 1.57
CA VAL A 54 6.18 -10.52 2.00
C VAL A 54 7.05 -11.45 1.18
N GLN A 55 6.76 -12.75 1.18
CA GLN A 55 7.52 -13.75 0.44
C GLN A 55 7.57 -13.44 -1.06
N ALA A 56 6.42 -13.08 -1.67
CA ALA A 56 6.36 -12.74 -3.09
C ALA A 56 7.18 -11.49 -3.46
N PHE A 57 7.21 -10.49 -2.58
CA PHE A 57 8.01 -9.27 -2.79
C PHE A 57 9.51 -9.55 -2.64
N PHE A 58 9.91 -10.18 -1.54
CA PHE A 58 11.32 -10.42 -1.22
C PHE A 58 12.00 -11.41 -2.16
N ALA A 59 11.25 -12.34 -2.76
CA ALA A 59 11.78 -13.24 -3.79
C ALA A 59 12.28 -12.49 -5.05
N GLN A 60 11.84 -11.25 -5.26
CA GLN A 60 12.15 -10.45 -6.44
C GLN A 60 13.11 -9.29 -6.14
N LEU A 61 13.53 -9.11 -4.88
CA LEU A 61 14.37 -7.97 -4.52
C LEU A 61 15.81 -8.14 -5.01
N PRO A 62 16.36 -7.12 -5.71
CA PRO A 62 17.78 -7.12 -6.04
C PRO A 62 18.63 -6.96 -4.77
N ALA A 63 19.76 -7.67 -4.72
CA ALA A 63 20.77 -7.45 -3.68
C ALA A 63 21.49 -6.10 -3.90
N ASN A 64 21.92 -5.47 -2.80
CA ASN A 64 22.80 -4.28 -2.78
C ASN A 64 22.26 -3.03 -3.48
N GLN A 65 20.95 -2.79 -3.42
CA GLN A 65 20.34 -1.54 -3.88
C GLN A 65 19.54 -0.87 -2.77
N ALA A 66 19.50 0.47 -2.78
CA ALA A 66 18.55 1.21 -1.99
C ALA A 66 17.14 1.03 -2.59
N ILE A 67 16.23 0.49 -1.80
CA ILE A 67 14.87 0.13 -2.24
C ILE A 67 13.86 0.95 -1.46
N LEU A 68 12.95 1.61 -2.18
CA LEU A 68 11.78 2.27 -1.60
C LEU A 68 10.56 1.34 -1.74
N ILE A 69 9.85 1.10 -0.64
CA ILE A 69 8.67 0.24 -0.59
C ILE A 69 7.47 1.12 -0.20
N PRO A 70 6.72 1.68 -1.16
CA PRO A 70 5.71 2.70 -0.86
C PRO A 70 4.37 2.18 -0.35
N ASP A 71 4.08 0.88 -0.49
CA ASP A 71 2.74 0.31 -0.22
C ASP A 71 2.80 -0.77 0.89
N VAL A 72 3.37 -0.41 2.05
CA VAL A 72 3.36 -1.25 3.26
C VAL A 72 2.07 -0.98 4.03
N ARG A 73 1.29 -2.04 4.30
CA ARG A 73 -0.07 -1.92 4.86
C ARG A 73 -0.26 -2.68 6.17
N PHE A 74 0.64 -3.61 6.50
CA PHE A 74 0.48 -4.48 7.67
C PHE A 74 1.75 -4.55 8.54
N PRO A 75 1.61 -4.73 9.87
CA PRO A 75 2.75 -4.83 10.79
C PRO A 75 3.77 -5.90 10.41
N ASN A 76 3.31 -7.07 9.95
CA ASN A 76 4.22 -8.16 9.58
C ASN A 76 5.14 -7.80 8.39
N GLU A 77 4.64 -6.99 7.44
CA GLU A 77 5.47 -6.47 6.34
C GLU A 77 6.51 -5.48 6.87
N ALA A 78 6.10 -4.57 7.75
CA ALA A 78 6.96 -3.56 8.36
C ALA A 78 8.06 -4.19 9.24
N ASP A 79 7.71 -5.19 10.05
CA ASP A 79 8.65 -5.91 10.90
C ASP A 79 9.65 -6.71 10.07
N PHE A 80 9.20 -7.33 8.98
CA PHE A 80 10.10 -8.05 8.08
C PHE A 80 11.10 -7.10 7.40
N ILE A 81 10.65 -5.92 6.93
CA ILE A 81 11.54 -4.88 6.37
C ILE A 81 12.58 -4.44 7.41
N ARG A 82 12.15 -4.18 8.65
CA ARG A 82 13.04 -3.79 9.75
C ARG A 82 14.04 -4.86 10.13
N SER A 83 13.64 -6.13 10.12
CA SER A 83 14.54 -7.26 10.43
C SER A 83 15.75 -7.32 9.50
N ARG A 84 15.67 -6.68 8.33
CA ARG A 84 16.75 -6.57 7.33
C ARG A 84 17.47 -5.22 7.33
N GLY A 85 17.26 -4.41 8.38
CA GLY A 85 17.86 -3.08 8.52
C GLY A 85 17.11 -1.98 7.76
N GLY A 86 15.91 -2.25 7.24
CA GLY A 86 15.08 -1.24 6.61
C GLY A 86 14.51 -0.24 7.61
N LEU A 87 14.24 0.98 7.13
CA LEU A 87 13.62 2.05 7.91
C LEU A 87 12.15 2.19 7.54
N MET A 88 11.29 2.30 8.54
CA MET A 88 9.86 2.56 8.34
C MET A 88 9.56 4.04 8.48
N LEU A 89 9.03 4.66 7.44
CA LEU A 89 8.64 6.06 7.42
C LEU A 89 7.12 6.16 7.29
N ARG A 90 6.46 6.89 8.21
CA ARG A 90 5.02 7.18 8.13
C ARG A 90 4.82 8.50 7.41
N VAL A 91 4.02 8.52 6.34
CA VAL A 91 3.60 9.76 5.69
C VAL A 91 2.15 10.01 6.06
N GLU A 92 1.88 11.09 6.79
CA GLU A 92 0.53 11.47 7.22
C GLU A 92 0.00 12.62 6.38
N GLY A 93 -1.18 12.45 5.80
CA GLY A 93 -1.86 13.49 5.04
C GLY A 93 -2.89 12.88 4.08
N ASP A 94 -3.75 13.74 3.55
CA ASP A 94 -4.66 13.39 2.46
C ASP A 94 -4.73 14.54 1.44
N PRO A 95 -3.61 14.83 0.74
CA PRO A 95 -3.54 15.96 -0.19
C PRO A 95 -4.47 15.79 -1.39
N LEU A 96 -4.86 14.55 -1.70
CA LEU A 96 -5.74 14.21 -2.83
C LEU A 96 -7.20 14.05 -2.42
N ARG A 97 -7.53 14.17 -1.13
CA ARG A 97 -8.89 13.97 -0.58
C ARG A 97 -9.50 12.63 -0.99
N GLN A 98 -8.70 11.57 -0.90
CA GLN A 98 -9.11 10.21 -1.26
C GLN A 98 -9.90 9.52 -0.14
N ARG A 99 -9.75 9.97 1.11
CA ARG A 99 -10.57 9.44 2.21
C ARG A 99 -12.03 9.77 1.96
N GLY A 100 -12.89 8.77 2.01
CA GLY A 100 -14.33 8.89 1.79
C GLY A 100 -14.73 9.07 0.31
N ASP A 101 -13.84 8.83 -0.65
CA ASP A 101 -14.16 8.94 -2.08
C ASP A 101 -15.01 7.76 -2.63
N GLY A 102 -15.24 6.74 -1.79
CA GLY A 102 -16.05 5.56 -2.10
C GLY A 102 -15.36 4.54 -3.03
N THR A 103 -14.09 4.76 -3.39
CA THR A 103 -13.33 3.79 -4.19
C THR A 103 -12.82 2.60 -3.39
N ARG A 104 -12.78 2.76 -2.06
CA ARG A 104 -12.28 1.79 -1.08
C ARG A 104 -13.07 1.90 0.21
N ASP A 105 -13.08 0.80 0.97
CA ASP A 105 -13.51 0.82 2.36
C ASP A 105 -12.38 1.39 3.24
N ASP A 106 -12.56 2.61 3.75
CA ASP A 106 -11.62 3.29 4.63
C ASP A 106 -11.45 2.59 6.00
N SER A 107 -12.43 1.76 6.39
CA SER A 107 -12.38 0.97 7.62
C SER A 107 -11.73 -0.40 7.42
N HIS A 108 -11.33 -0.72 6.18
CA HIS A 108 -10.71 -1.99 5.86
C HIS A 108 -9.39 -2.14 6.65
N PRO A 109 -9.05 -3.35 7.16
CA PRO A 109 -7.83 -3.55 7.95
C PRO A 109 -6.55 -3.07 7.26
N SER A 110 -6.50 -3.10 5.92
CA SER A 110 -5.35 -2.61 5.14
C SER A 110 -5.15 -1.10 5.19
N GLU A 111 -6.12 -0.33 5.69
CA GLU A 111 -6.02 1.12 5.86
C GLU A 111 -5.67 1.51 7.31
N MET A 112 -5.99 0.64 8.29
CA MET A 112 -5.82 0.94 9.72
C MET A 112 -4.73 0.12 10.43
N ALA A 113 -4.26 -0.99 9.87
CA ALA A 113 -3.40 -1.95 10.58
C ALA A 113 -2.04 -1.38 11.04
N LEU A 114 -1.62 -0.23 10.51
CA LEU A 114 -0.39 0.45 10.90
C LEU A 114 -0.61 1.69 11.77
N ASP A 115 -1.85 2.03 12.14
CA ASP A 115 -2.16 3.24 12.89
C ASP A 115 -1.44 3.28 14.24
N ASP A 116 -1.40 2.14 14.93
CA ASP A 116 -0.74 1.97 16.24
C ASP A 116 0.65 1.32 16.14
N TYR A 117 1.23 1.24 14.93
CA TYR A 117 2.53 0.60 14.75
C TYR A 117 3.65 1.41 15.44
N PRO A 118 4.39 0.84 16.40
CA PRO A 118 5.25 1.62 17.31
C PRO A 118 6.64 1.90 16.76
N HIS A 119 7.00 1.37 15.58
CA HIS A 119 8.39 1.31 15.13
C HIS A 119 8.68 2.12 13.87
N PHE A 120 8.02 3.27 13.71
CA PHE A 120 8.40 4.24 12.71
C PHE A 120 9.69 4.97 13.11
N ALA A 121 10.64 5.07 12.16
CA ALA A 121 11.86 5.84 12.33
C ALA A 121 11.59 7.35 12.26
N ALA A 122 10.60 7.76 11.46
CA ALA A 122 10.11 9.14 11.39
C ALA A 122 8.68 9.20 10.86
N THR A 123 7.99 10.28 11.20
CA THR A 123 6.69 10.65 10.66
C THR A 123 6.82 11.97 9.88
N LEU A 124 6.44 11.95 8.61
CA LEU A 124 6.43 13.09 7.69
C LEU A 124 5.00 13.61 7.53
N ARG A 125 4.81 14.93 7.58
CA ARG A 125 3.50 15.56 7.40
C ARG A 125 3.34 16.07 5.98
N ASN A 126 2.40 15.49 5.25
CA ASN A 126 2.00 15.85 3.90
C ASN A 126 0.70 16.68 3.91
N SER A 127 0.71 17.77 4.68
CA SER A 127 -0.41 18.72 4.81
C SER A 127 -0.12 20.08 4.15
N GLY A 128 1.11 20.29 3.69
CA GLY A 128 1.59 21.55 3.11
C GLY A 128 1.89 21.42 1.62
N SER A 129 2.81 22.24 1.12
CA SER A 129 3.27 22.15 -0.27
C SER A 129 4.18 20.94 -0.51
N VAL A 130 4.33 20.54 -1.78
CA VAL A 130 5.31 19.51 -2.19
C VAL A 130 6.73 19.91 -1.77
N ALA A 131 7.07 21.20 -1.84
CA ALA A 131 8.38 21.71 -1.44
C ALA A 131 8.64 21.52 0.07
N GLU A 132 7.63 21.69 0.91
CA GLU A 132 7.73 21.41 2.35
C GLU A 132 7.94 19.92 2.64
N LEU A 133 7.26 19.04 1.90
CA LEU A 133 7.48 17.60 2.04
C LEU A 133 8.89 17.20 1.58
N GLU A 134 9.36 17.75 0.46
CA GLU A 134 10.74 17.54 -0.02
C GLU A 134 11.78 18.00 1.01
N GLN A 135 11.55 19.14 1.66
CA GLN A 135 12.44 19.62 2.71
C GLN A 135 12.50 18.65 3.90
N GLN A 136 11.35 18.16 4.38
CA GLN A 136 11.30 17.17 5.46
C GLN A 136 12.08 15.89 5.10
N ILE A 137 11.96 15.42 3.85
CA ILE A 137 12.70 14.24 3.36
C ILE A 137 14.21 14.52 3.34
N ARG A 138 14.64 15.68 2.84
CA ARG A 138 16.07 16.04 2.80
C ARG A 138 16.68 16.13 4.19
N GLU A 139 15.97 16.74 5.14
CA GLU A 139 16.41 16.82 6.53
C GLU A 139 16.51 15.44 7.19
N LEU A 140 15.57 14.54 6.89
CA LEU A 140 15.60 13.16 7.36
C LEU A 140 16.81 12.40 6.79
N LEU A 141 17.01 12.46 5.47
CA LEU A 141 18.13 11.79 4.81
C LEU A 141 19.49 12.31 5.26
N GLY A 142 19.60 13.59 5.66
CA GLY A 142 20.83 14.14 6.23
C GLY A 142 21.17 13.66 7.64
N ARG A 143 20.23 12.98 8.32
CA ARG A 143 20.41 12.43 9.68
C ARG A 143 20.66 10.92 9.70
N LEU A 144 20.48 10.26 8.55
CA LEU A 144 20.68 8.82 8.34
C LEU A 144 22.09 8.53 7.80
#